data_AF-A0AAV1T6A7-F1
#
_entry.id   AF-A0AAV1T6A7-F1
#
_cell.length_a   1.000
_cell.length_b   1.000
_cell.length_c   1.000
_cell.angle_alpha   90.00
_cell.angle_beta   90.00
_cell.angle_gamma   90.00
#
_symmetry.space_group_name_H-M   'P 1'
#
loop_
_entity.id
_entity.type
_entity.pdbx_description
1 polymer ?
#
loop_
_entity_poly.entity_id
_entity_poly.type
_entity_poly.pdbx_seq_one_letter_code
_entity_poly.pdbx_strand_id
1 'polypeptide(L)' 'METAMILSEDQKITLKKLKALIGNEKVALRMLQGPDALRARLEVFSYFESTLN' A
#
# COMPACT_ATOMS: atom_id res chain seq x y z
N MET A 1 -21.36 -7.32 -1.01
CA MET A 1 -20.32 -7.80 -0.08
C MET A 1 -19.13 -6.87 -0.22
N GLU A 2 -18.82 -6.06 0.79
CA GLU A 2 -17.53 -5.37 0.85
C GLU A 2 -16.44 -6.43 0.98
N THR A 3 -15.63 -6.62 -0.06
CA THR A 3 -14.46 -7.49 0.02
C THR A 3 -13.47 -6.80 0.95
N ALA A 4 -13.43 -7.21 2.22
CA ALA A 4 -12.40 -6.75 3.14
C ALA A 4 -11.04 -7.03 2.51
N MET A 5 -10.26 -5.97 2.29
CA MET A 5 -8.94 -6.08 1.66
C MET A 5 -8.01 -6.87 2.59
N ILE A 6 -7.73 -8.12 2.25
CA ILE A 6 -6.73 -8.93 2.97
C ILE A 6 -5.36 -8.56 2.40
N LEU A 7 -4.52 -7.99 3.26
CA LEU A 7 -3.11 -7.68 3.03
C LEU A 7 -2.22 -8.70 3.76
N SER A 8 -1.11 -9.09 3.15
CA SER A 8 -0.05 -9.84 3.84
C SER A 8 0.61 -8.99 4.93
N GLU A 9 1.34 -9.61 5.86
CA GLU A 9 2.07 -8.87 6.91
C GLU A 9 3.08 -7.88 6.32
N ASP A 10 3.83 -8.29 5.30
CA ASP A 10 4.74 -7.40 4.57
C ASP A 10 4.00 -6.22 3.95
N GLN A 11 2.87 -6.47 3.28
CA GLN A 11 2.05 -5.41 2.70
C GLN A 11 1.50 -4.45 3.77
N LYS A 12 1.20 -4.92 4.99
CA LYS A 12 0.79 -4.05 6.11
C LYS A 12 1.93 -3.16 6.58
N ILE A 13 3.15 -3.69 6.64
CA ILE A 13 4.36 -2.91 6.99
C ILE A 13 4.61 -1.86 5.92
N THR A 14 4.62 -2.26 4.65
CA THR A 14 4.78 -1.37 3.49
C THR A 14 3.69 -0.29 3.45
N LEU A 15 2.45 -0.63 3.79
CA LEU A 15 1.34 0.33 3.89
C LEU A 15 1.56 1.34 5.02
N LYS A 16 2.07 0.91 6.17
CA LYS A 16 2.42 1.84 7.27
C LYS A 16 3.48 2.84 6.84
N LYS A 17 4.54 2.36 6.15
CA LYS A 17 5.59 3.23 5.61
C LYS A 17 5.06 4.19 4.55
N LEU A 18 4.22 3.70 3.63
CA LEU A 18 3.58 4.53 2.62
C LEU A 18 2.71 5.61 3.26
N LYS A 19 1.90 5.26 4.27
CA LYS A 19 1.10 6.23 5.06
C LYS A 19 1.97 7.29 5.74
N ALA A 20 3.12 6.91 6.29
CA ALA A 20 4.06 7.86 6.88
C ALA A 20 4.67 8.81 5.83
N LEU A 21 4.93 8.32 4.61
CA LEU A 21 5.55 9.09 3.54
C LEU A 21 4.59 10.09 2.88
N ILE A 22 3.38 9.64 2.54
CA ILE A 22 2.44 10.44 1.72
C ILE A 22 1.19 10.90 2.49
N GLY A 23 1.03 10.50 3.74
CA GLY A 23 -0.13 10.81 4.58
C GLY A 23 -1.32 9.89 4.35
N ASN A 24 -2.18 9.76 5.37
CA ASN A 24 -3.35 8.89 5.34
C ASN A 24 -4.37 9.27 4.26
N GLU A 25 -4.56 10.56 3.99
CA GLU A 25 -5.52 11.05 3.00
C GLU A 25 -5.16 10.60 1.59
N LYS A 26 -3.88 10.71 1.21
CA LYS A 26 -3.41 10.25 -0.10
C LYS A 26 -3.51 8.74 -0.25
N VAL A 27 -3.27 7.98 0.82
CA VAL A 27 -3.47 6.52 0.83
C VAL A 27 -4.95 6.16 0.70
N ALA A 28 -5.85 6.88 1.37
CA ALA A 28 -7.30 6.67 1.25
C ALA A 28 -7.79 6.89 -0.19
N LEU A 29 -7.30 7.94 -0.87
CA LEU A 29 -7.59 8.17 -2.29
C LEU A 29 -7.12 7.00 -3.19
N ARG A 30 -6.02 6.33 -2.83
CA ARG A 30 -5.57 5.12 -3.54
C ARG A 30 -6.44 3.91 -3.24
N MET A 31 -6.98 3.78 -2.03
CA MET A 31 -7.94 2.72 -1.67
C MET A 31 -9.24 2.82 -2.48
N LEU A 32 -9.68 4.04 -2.81
CA LEU A 32 -10.84 4.26 -3.69
C LEU A 32 -10.65 3.73 -5.12
N GLN A 33 -9.40 3.53 -5.56
CA GLN A 33 -9.09 2.94 -6.87
C GLN A 33 -9.23 1.40 -6.88
N GLY A 34 -9.58 0.82 -5.74
CA GLY A 34 -9.76 -0.62 -5.55
C GLY A 34 -8.56 -1.29 -4.88
N PRO A 35 -8.78 -2.49 -4.31
CA PRO A 35 -7.77 -3.21 -3.55
C PRO A 35 -6.55 -3.60 -4.40
N ASP A 36 -6.74 -3.97 -5.67
CA ASP A 36 -5.63 -4.40 -6.53
C ASP A 36 -4.71 -3.23 -6.92
N ALA A 37 -5.27 -2.03 -7.10
CA ALA A 37 -4.48 -0.82 -7.34
C ALA A 37 -3.58 -0.50 -6.15
N LEU A 38 -4.08 -0.67 -4.92
CA LEU A 38 -3.27 -0.48 -3.73
C LEU A 38 -2.19 -1.57 -3.60
N ARG A 39 -2.51 -2.84 -3.85
CA ARG A 39 -1.51 -3.94 -3.83
C ARG A 39 -0.36 -3.69 -4.79
N ALA A 40 -0.66 -3.37 -6.06
CA ALA A 40 0.37 -3.06 -7.05
C ALA A 40 1.26 -1.89 -6.61
N ARG A 41 0.67 -0.88 -5.95
CA ARG A 41 1.43 0.26 -5.43
C ARG A 41 2.35 -0.13 -4.27
N LEU A 42 1.89 -1.00 -3.38
CA LEU A 42 2.69 -1.53 -2.28
C LEU A 42 3.84 -2.39 -2.80
N GLU A 43 3.61 -3.22 -3.82
CA GLU A 43 4.67 -4.01 -4.46
C GLU A 43 5.74 -3.12 -5.09
N VAL A 44 5.34 -2.10 -5.86
CA VAL A 44 6.28 -1.13 -6.45
C VAL A 44 7.07 -0.38 -5.37
N PHE A 45 6.40 0.05 -4.30
CA PHE A 45 7.07 0.73 -3.19
C PHE A 45 8.06 -0.19 -2.47
N SER A 46 7.67 -1.44 -2.22
CA SER A 46 8.54 -2.45 -1.61
C SER A 46 9.77 -2.74 -2.47
N TYR A 47 9.58 -2.91 -3.78
CA TYR A 47 10.68 -3.13 -4.72
C TYR A 47 11.66 -1.94 -4.74
N PHE A 48 11.12 -0.72 -4.72
CA PHE A 48 11.93 0.49 -4.66
C PHE A 48 12.75 0.57 -3.37
N GLU A 49 12.14 0.30 -2.21
CA GLU A 49 12.86 0.23 -0.94
C GLU A 49 13.99 -0.83 -0.96
N SER A 50 13.73 -2.00 -1.54
CA SER A 50 14.75 -3.06 -1.67
C SER A 50 15.89 -2.69 -2.62
N THR A 51 15.64 -1.84 -3.62
CA THR A 51 16.67 -1.42 -4.59
C THR A 51 17.60 -0.34 -4.03
N LEU A 52 17.16 0.39 -3.00
CA LEU A 52 17.94 1.46 -2.36
C LEU A 52 18.79 1.00 -1.16
N ASN A 53 18.63 -0.26 -0.73
CA ASN A 53 19.44 -0.91 0.29
C ASN A 53 20.53 -1.76 -0.34
#